data_AF-D4XKE1-F1
#
_entry.id   AF-D4XKE1-F1
#
_cell.length_a   1.000
_cell.length_b   1.000
_cell.length_c   1.000
_cell.angle_alpha   90.00
_cell.angle_beta   90.00
_cell.angle_gamma   90.00
#
_symmetry.space_group_name_H-M   'P 1'
#
loop_
_entity.id
_entity.type
_entity.pdbx_description
1 polymer ?
#
loop_
_entity_poly.entity_id
_entity_poly.type
_entity_poly.pdbx_seq_one_letter_code
_entity_poly.pdbx_strand_id
1 'polypeptide(L)'
;MNQKSSLNSQITQFGRILNELNIDIIFANSPQAKGRVERANRTLQDRLIKEMRLEGISSIAEANAWLPYFIEHFNQKFAKCARNSKNLHLPLTESNLELDDIFTWQEPRKVTKNLTITYDKCIYILEPTELNHKLAGQYISILEYPDGTLALMN
;
A
#
# COMPACT_ATOMS: atom_id res chain seq x y z
N MET A 1 -12.99 18.19 -3.58
CA MET A 1 -14.21 17.37 -3.75
C MET A 1 -14.35 16.52 -2.50
N ASN A 2 -15.26 16.90 -1.61
CA ASN A 2 -15.65 16.11 -0.45
C ASN A 2 -16.73 15.14 -0.90
N GLN A 3 -16.55 13.85 -0.66
CA GLN A 3 -17.69 12.95 -0.54
C GLN A 3 -17.56 12.22 0.79
N LYS A 4 -18.56 12.46 1.66
CA LYS A 4 -18.91 11.54 2.75
C LYS A 4 -19.12 10.18 2.08
N SER A 5 -18.33 9.18 2.45
CA SER A 5 -18.51 7.81 2.01
C SER A 5 -19.88 7.32 2.49
N SER A 6 -20.82 7.17 1.56
CA SER A 6 -22.00 6.35 1.78
C SER A 6 -21.55 4.92 2.07
N LEU A 7 -22.33 4.18 2.86
CA LEU A 7 -22.07 2.80 3.31
C LEU A 7 -21.96 1.74 2.19
N ASN A 8 -21.67 2.12 0.94
CA ASN A 8 -21.45 1.22 -0.21
C ASN A 8 -20.37 1.73 -1.19
N SER A 9 -19.44 2.60 -0.77
CA SER A 9 -18.25 2.87 -1.60
C SER A 9 -17.26 1.72 -1.47
N GLN A 10 -16.95 1.03 -2.57
CA GLN A 10 -15.85 0.05 -2.64
C GLN A 10 -14.60 0.66 -1.98
N ILE A 11 -14.15 0.07 -0.89
CA ILE A 11 -12.90 0.45 -0.23
C ILE A 11 -11.78 0.22 -1.25
N THR A 12 -10.98 1.24 -1.52
CA THR A 12 -9.78 1.11 -2.37
C THR A 12 -8.80 0.11 -1.75
N GLN A 13 -7.95 -0.55 -2.54
CA GLN A 13 -6.90 -1.44 -1.99
C GLN A 13 -6.08 -0.77 -0.90
N PHE A 14 -5.74 0.51 -1.08
CA PHE A 14 -5.04 1.29 -0.06
C PHE A 14 -5.85 1.42 1.24
N GLY A 15 -7.14 1.76 1.13
CA GLY A 15 -8.03 1.83 2.29
C GLY A 15 -8.22 0.47 2.99
N ARG A 16 -8.19 -0.63 2.23
CA ARG A 16 -8.26 -2.00 2.75
C ARG A 16 -7.02 -2.30 3.60
N ILE A 17 -5.84 -2.08 3.04
CA ILE A 17 -4.55 -2.27 3.72
C ILE A 17 -4.51 -1.49 5.04
N LEU A 18 -4.90 -0.21 5.01
CA LEU A 18 -4.90 0.61 6.22
C LEU A 18 -5.85 0.08 7.30
N ASN A 19 -7.02 -0.42 6.91
CA ASN A 19 -7.96 -1.03 7.85
C ASN A 19 -7.39 -2.32 8.47
N GLU A 20 -6.77 -3.19 7.65
CA GLU A 20 -6.15 -4.44 8.12
C GLU A 20 -4.98 -4.17 9.08
N LEU A 21 -4.21 -3.12 8.85
CA LEU A 21 -3.12 -2.69 9.74
C LEU A 21 -3.59 -1.81 10.92
N ASN A 22 -4.91 -1.60 11.08
CA ASN A 22 -5.49 -0.73 12.11
C ASN A 22 -4.90 0.70 12.08
N ILE A 23 -4.74 1.25 10.88
CA ILE A 23 -4.21 2.60 10.62
C ILE A 23 -5.35 3.53 10.20
N ASP A 24 -5.66 4.50 11.06
CA ASP A 24 -6.62 5.56 10.76
C ASP A 24 -6.04 6.63 9.83
N ILE A 25 -6.78 6.98 8.77
CA ILE A 25 -6.42 8.12 7.91
C ILE A 25 -6.84 9.42 8.59
N ILE A 26 -5.86 10.23 8.95
CA ILE A 26 -6.09 11.60 9.45
C ILE A 26 -5.89 12.59 8.30
N PHE A 27 -6.98 13.19 7.84
CA PHE A 27 -6.92 14.21 6.80
C PHE A 27 -6.46 15.56 7.36
N ALA A 28 -5.58 16.24 6.61
CA ALA A 28 -5.16 17.60 6.90
C ALA A 28 -6.30 18.60 6.56
N ASN A 29 -7.25 18.74 7.46
CA ASN A 29 -8.47 19.55 7.26
C ASN A 29 -8.24 21.07 7.41
N SER A 30 -7.03 21.51 7.74
CA SER A 30 -6.70 22.95 7.89
C SER A 30 -5.73 23.43 6.81
N PRO A 31 -5.91 24.66 6.27
CA PRO A 31 -4.95 25.29 5.36
C PRO A 31 -3.54 25.38 5.95
N GLN A 32 -3.42 25.53 7.27
CA GLN A 32 -2.13 25.65 7.97
C GLN A 32 -1.38 24.31 8.01
N ALA A 33 -2.07 23.19 8.24
CA ALA A 33 -1.46 21.86 8.18
C ALA A 33 -1.07 21.51 6.74
N LYS A 34 -2.02 21.69 5.81
CA LYS A 34 -1.82 21.39 4.39
C LYS A 34 -0.67 22.22 3.78
N GLY A 35 -0.64 23.53 4.03
CA GLY A 35 0.42 24.43 3.52
C GLY A 35 1.80 24.23 4.16
N ARG A 36 1.91 23.51 5.29
CA ARG A 36 3.22 23.08 5.83
C ARG A 36 3.72 21.84 5.08
N VAL A 37 2.85 20.84 4.92
CA VAL A 37 3.15 19.60 4.19
C VAL A 37 3.52 19.91 2.73
N GLU A 38 2.73 20.73 2.05
CA GLU A 38 2.98 21.11 0.66
C GLU A 38 4.33 21.82 0.48
N ARG A 39 4.72 22.69 1.42
CA ARG A 39 6.02 23.37 1.36
C ARG A 39 7.19 22.40 1.54
N ALA A 40 7.11 21.50 2.52
CA ALA A 40 8.15 20.49 2.73
C ALA A 40 8.30 19.57 1.52
N ASN A 41 7.18 19.06 1.00
CA ASN A 41 7.15 18.18 -0.17
C ASN A 41 7.68 18.86 -1.42
N ARG A 42 7.32 20.13 -1.65
CA ARG A 42 7.83 20.90 -2.79
C ARG A 42 9.36 21.08 -2.71
N THR A 43 9.89 21.41 -1.53
CA THR A 43 11.34 21.52 -1.33
C THR A 43 12.05 20.19 -1.57
N LEU A 44 11.49 19.09 -1.06
CA LEU A 44 12.03 17.75 -1.26
C LEU A 44 12.06 17.37 -2.75
N GLN A 45 10.92 17.50 -3.45
CA GLN A 45 10.79 17.12 -4.86
C GLN A 45 11.68 17.96 -5.78
N ASP A 46 11.78 19.27 -5.54
CA ASP A 46 12.63 20.16 -6.33
C ASP A 46 14.12 19.85 -6.13
N ARG A 47 14.55 19.62 -4.88
CA ARG A 47 15.95 19.33 -4.57
C ARG A 47 16.38 17.94 -5.00
N LEU A 48 15.55 16.92 -4.78
CA LEU A 48 15.86 15.52 -5.12
C LEU A 48 16.31 15.42 -6.58
N ILE A 49 15.53 15.98 -7.51
CA ILE A 49 15.83 15.93 -8.95
C ILE A 49 17.11 16.70 -9.28
N LYS A 50 17.32 17.87 -8.67
CA LYS A 50 18.51 18.70 -8.93
C LYS A 50 19.78 18.07 -8.39
N GLU A 51 19.73 17.50 -7.19
CA GLU A 51 20.88 16.83 -6.59
C GLU A 51 21.21 15.53 -7.32
N MET A 52 20.20 14.73 -7.72
CA MET A 52 20.44 13.59 -8.61
C MET A 52 21.15 14.00 -9.91
N ARG A 53 20.75 15.13 -10.51
CA ARG A 53 21.40 15.65 -11.72
C ARG A 53 22.84 16.08 -11.46
N LEU A 54 23.14 16.68 -10.31
CA LEU A 54 24.51 17.08 -9.95
C LEU A 54 25.42 15.87 -9.74
N GLU A 55 24.88 14.78 -9.20
CA GLU A 55 25.58 13.50 -9.01
C GLU A 55 25.62 12.64 -10.28
N GLY A 56 25.06 13.12 -11.40
CA GLY A 56 25.05 12.39 -12.67
C GLY A 56 24.19 11.13 -12.69
N ILE A 57 23.26 10.99 -11.75
CA ILE A 57 22.41 9.81 -11.60
C ILE A 57 21.41 9.72 -12.74
N SER A 58 21.37 8.57 -13.40
CA SER A 58 20.54 8.34 -14.59
C SER A 58 19.72 7.04 -14.55
N SER A 59 19.87 6.24 -13.49
CA SER A 59 19.12 5.00 -13.31
C SER A 59 18.45 4.89 -11.93
N ILE A 60 17.41 4.07 -11.84
CA ILE A 60 16.71 3.76 -10.59
C ILE A 60 17.66 3.09 -9.58
N ALA A 61 18.54 2.21 -10.06
CA ALA A 61 19.51 1.52 -9.22
C ALA A 61 20.49 2.50 -8.55
N GLU A 62 21.07 3.41 -9.32
CA GLU A 62 21.93 4.49 -8.79
C GLU A 62 21.17 5.40 -7.82
N ALA A 63 19.93 5.78 -8.16
CA ALA A 63 19.09 6.58 -7.29
C ALA A 63 18.85 5.90 -5.93
N ASN A 64 18.49 4.61 -5.94
CA ASN A 64 18.25 3.85 -4.72
C ASN A 64 19.51 3.71 -3.85
N ALA A 65 20.68 3.54 -4.46
CA ALA A 65 21.94 3.50 -3.74
C ALA A 65 22.31 4.86 -3.12
N TRP A 66 21.95 5.96 -3.79
CA TRP A 66 22.26 7.32 -3.36
C TRP A 66 21.26 7.90 -2.35
N LEU A 67 19.99 7.46 -2.37
CA LEU A 67 18.92 7.98 -1.52
C LEU A 67 19.26 8.07 -0.02
N PRO A 68 19.91 7.07 0.61
CA PRO A 68 20.28 7.17 2.03
C PRO A 68 21.16 8.39 2.34
N TYR A 69 22.15 8.67 1.50
CA TYR A 69 23.01 9.86 1.62
C TYR A 69 22.20 11.16 1.46
N PHE A 70 21.34 11.21 0.44
CA PHE A 70 20.47 12.37 0.22
C PHE A 70 19.54 12.63 1.41
N ILE A 71 18.92 11.60 1.97
CA ILE A 71 18.02 11.70 3.13
C ILE A 71 18.77 12.29 4.33
N GLU A 72 19.98 11.81 4.61
CA GLU A 72 20.80 12.34 5.70
C GLU A 72 21.12 13.82 5.49
N HIS A 73 21.66 14.18 4.33
CA HIS A 73 22.03 15.56 4.01
C HIS A 73 20.83 16.52 3.94
N PHE A 74 19.69 16.04 3.44
CA PHE A 74 18.44 16.79 3.45
C PHE A 74 17.95 17.05 4.88
N ASN A 75 17.97 16.03 5.73
CA ASN A 75 17.54 16.13 7.13
C ASN A 75 18.44 17.05 7.94
N GLN A 76 19.75 17.07 7.70
CA GLN A 76 20.66 18.04 8.34
C GLN A 76 20.23 19.50 8.12
N LYS A 77 19.63 19.81 6.96
CA LYS A 77 19.21 21.18 6.61
C LYS A 77 17.77 21.50 7.00
N PHE A 78 16.88 20.52 6.91
CA PHE A 78 15.43 20.78 6.97
C PHE A 78 14.67 20.04 8.06
N ALA A 79 15.27 19.01 8.67
CA ALA A 79 14.59 18.30 9.75
C ALA A 79 14.37 19.24 10.93
N LYS A 80 13.24 19.06 11.61
CA LYS A 80 12.92 19.74 12.85
C LYS A 80 12.77 18.71 13.93
N CYS A 81 13.46 18.92 15.05
CA CYS A 81 13.28 18.08 16.24
C CYS A 81 11.80 18.11 16.65
N ALA A 82 11.26 16.95 16.99
CA ALA A 82 9.93 16.85 17.54
C ALA A 82 9.87 17.65 18.85
N ARG A 83 8.75 18.36 19.08
CA ARG A 83 8.54 19.09 20.34
C ARG A 83 8.55 18.15 21.55
N ASN A 84 8.11 16.91 21.35
CA ASN A 84 8.15 15.84 22.32
C ASN A 84 8.88 14.65 21.67
N SER A 85 9.93 14.14 22.31
CA SER A 85 10.72 13.01 21.84
C SER A 85 10.11 11.65 22.17
N LYS A 86 8.98 11.61 22.89
CA LYS A 86 8.28 10.36 23.21
C LYS A 86 7.85 9.66 21.92
N ASN A 87 8.32 8.43 21.75
CA ASN A 87 7.87 7.56 20.68
C ASN A 87 6.43 7.09 21.00
N LEU A 88 5.49 7.37 20.10
CA LEU A 88 4.09 6.94 20.17
C LEU A 88 3.72 5.98 19.04
N HIS A 89 4.70 5.52 18.25
CA HIS A 89 4.47 4.49 17.24
C HIS A 89 4.06 3.18 17.91
N LEU A 90 3.09 2.51 17.32
CA LEU A 90 2.68 1.17 17.75
C LEU A 90 3.67 0.15 17.19
N PRO A 91 4.02 -0.90 17.96
CA PRO A 91 4.76 -2.02 17.41
C PRO A 91 3.93 -2.71 16.33
N LEU A 92 4.60 -3.24 15.31
CA LEU A 92 3.95 -4.09 14.33
C LEU A 92 3.56 -5.42 14.97
N THR A 93 2.31 -5.81 14.83
CA THR A 93 1.77 -7.04 15.43
C THR A 93 1.73 -8.20 14.45
N GLU A 94 1.67 -7.89 13.16
CA GLU A 94 1.59 -8.80 12.04
C GLU A 94 2.97 -9.41 11.76
N SER A 95 2.97 -10.69 11.44
CA SER A 95 4.12 -11.41 10.92
C SER A 95 4.40 -11.01 9.46
N ASN A 96 5.62 -11.28 8.98
CA ASN A 96 5.97 -10.99 7.59
C ASN A 96 5.04 -11.69 6.58
N LEU A 97 4.59 -12.91 6.88
CA LEU A 97 3.67 -13.64 6.00
C LEU A 97 2.29 -12.97 5.95
N GLU A 98 1.78 -12.51 7.10
CA GLU A 98 0.53 -11.75 7.13
C GLU A 98 0.67 -10.43 6.37
N LEU A 99 1.81 -9.75 6.47
CA LEU A 99 2.06 -8.52 5.71
C LEU A 99 2.10 -8.77 4.20
N ASP A 100 2.73 -9.87 3.76
CA ASP A 100 2.76 -10.24 2.35
C ASP A 100 1.33 -10.40 1.80
N ASP A 101 0.45 -11.04 2.56
CA ASP A 101 -0.96 -11.20 2.21
C ASP A 101 -1.72 -9.86 2.25
N ILE A 102 -1.53 -9.06 3.31
CA ILE A 102 -2.17 -7.75 3.48
C ILE A 102 -1.83 -6.83 2.30
N PHE A 103 -0.58 -6.83 1.83
CA PHE A 103 -0.12 -5.93 0.76
C PHE A 103 -0.42 -6.42 -0.66
N THR A 104 -1.02 -7.60 -0.84
CA THR A 104 -1.46 -8.06 -2.16
C THR A 104 -2.60 -7.22 -2.74
N TRP A 105 -2.77 -7.29 -4.06
CA TRP A 105 -4.02 -6.84 -4.67
C TRP A 105 -5.11 -7.87 -4.37
N GLN A 106 -6.17 -7.47 -3.67
CA GLN A 106 -7.22 -8.40 -3.24
C GLN A 106 -8.56 -8.13 -3.90
N GLU A 107 -9.16 -9.15 -4.53
CA GLU A 107 -10.50 -9.02 -5.11
C GLU A 107 -11.41 -10.20 -4.76
N PRO A 108 -12.64 -9.94 -4.29
CA PRO A 108 -13.61 -11.00 -4.10
C PRO A 108 -14.05 -11.54 -5.46
N ARG A 109 -14.04 -12.87 -5.57
CA ARG A 109 -14.52 -13.61 -6.74
C ARG A 109 -15.41 -14.74 -6.31
N LYS A 110 -16.51 -14.92 -7.05
CA LYS A 110 -17.44 -16.01 -6.82
C LYS A 110 -16.92 -17.28 -7.47
N VAL A 111 -16.82 -18.35 -6.69
CA VAL A 111 -16.57 -19.70 -7.21
C VAL A 111 -17.84 -20.19 -7.88
N THR A 112 -17.77 -20.59 -9.15
CA THR A 112 -18.93 -21.13 -9.85
C THR A 112 -19.29 -22.52 -9.32
N LYS A 113 -20.48 -23.02 -9.69
CA LYS A 113 -20.87 -24.41 -9.40
C LYS A 113 -19.95 -25.45 -10.06
N ASN A 114 -19.26 -25.06 -11.12
CA ASN A 114 -18.31 -25.91 -11.83
C ASN A 114 -16.88 -25.73 -11.31
N LEU A 115 -16.71 -25.17 -10.11
CA LEU A 115 -15.42 -24.93 -9.47
C LEU A 115 -14.46 -24.09 -10.31
N THR A 116 -14.99 -23.06 -10.97
CA THR A 116 -14.18 -22.10 -11.73
C THR A 116 -14.24 -20.70 -11.14
N ILE A 117 -13.18 -19.93 -11.38
CA ILE A 117 -13.08 -18.53 -11.04
C ILE A 117 -12.54 -17.76 -12.25
N THR A 118 -13.10 -16.58 -12.53
CA THR A 118 -12.57 -15.68 -13.56
C THR A 118 -11.82 -14.51 -12.92
N TYR A 119 -10.56 -14.32 -13.32
CA TYR A 119 -9.71 -13.25 -12.85
C TYR A 119 -8.72 -12.85 -13.94
N ASP A 120 -8.51 -11.54 -14.10
CA ASP A 120 -7.69 -10.93 -15.17
C ASP A 120 -7.78 -11.64 -16.53
N LYS A 121 -9.01 -11.79 -17.05
CA LYS A 121 -9.31 -12.44 -18.34
C LYS A 121 -8.93 -13.93 -18.43
N CYS A 122 -8.45 -14.53 -17.36
CA CYS A 122 -8.16 -15.95 -17.22
C CYS A 122 -9.30 -16.67 -16.50
N ILE A 123 -9.46 -17.96 -16.79
CA ILE A 123 -10.33 -18.87 -16.04
C ILE A 123 -9.43 -19.85 -15.28
N TYR A 124 -9.55 -19.83 -13.96
CA TYR A 124 -8.89 -20.76 -13.07
C TYR A 124 -9.89 -21.86 -12.70
N ILE A 125 -9.46 -23.11 -12.81
CA ILE A 125 -10.24 -24.28 -12.43
C ILE A 125 -9.68 -24.79 -11.12
N LEU A 126 -10.53 -24.91 -10.10
CA LEU A 126 -10.16 -25.51 -8.83
C LEU A 126 -10.30 -27.03 -8.95
N GLU A 127 -9.30 -27.76 -8.47
CA GLU A 127 -9.37 -29.22 -8.40
C GLU A 127 -10.61 -29.67 -7.61
N PRO A 128 -11.35 -30.69 -8.07
CA PRO A 128 -12.60 -31.15 -7.46
C PRO A 128 -12.34 -31.96 -6.18
N THR A 129 -11.80 -31.29 -5.16
CA THR A 129 -11.60 -31.84 -3.82
C THR A 129 -12.83 -31.58 -2.95
N GLU A 130 -13.03 -32.39 -1.90
CA GLU A 130 -14.14 -32.17 -0.95
C GLU A 130 -14.13 -30.75 -0.35
N LEU A 131 -12.93 -30.19 -0.14
CA LEU A 131 -12.75 -28.83 0.36
C LEU A 131 -13.23 -27.79 -0.66
N ASN A 132 -12.81 -27.90 -1.92
CA ASN A 132 -13.20 -26.95 -2.96
C ASN A 132 -14.68 -27.05 -3.33
N HIS A 133 -15.27 -28.24 -3.25
CA HIS A 133 -16.73 -28.42 -3.43
C HIS A 133 -17.55 -27.59 -2.43
N LYS A 134 -17.06 -27.39 -1.21
CA LYS A 134 -17.72 -26.53 -0.23
C LYS A 134 -17.70 -25.06 -0.65
N LEU A 135 -16.69 -24.62 -1.40
CA LEU A 135 -16.56 -23.25 -1.89
C LEU A 135 -17.53 -22.93 -3.05
N ALA A 136 -18.13 -23.94 -3.70
CA ALA A 136 -19.01 -23.73 -4.84
C ALA A 136 -20.16 -22.76 -4.50
N GLY A 137 -20.22 -21.65 -5.24
CA GLY A 137 -21.21 -20.59 -5.03
C GLY A 137 -20.84 -19.55 -3.96
N GLN A 138 -19.75 -19.75 -3.21
CA GLN A 138 -19.22 -18.79 -2.25
C GLN A 138 -18.35 -17.73 -2.93
N TYR A 139 -18.16 -16.60 -2.25
CA TYR A 139 -17.15 -15.61 -2.62
C TYR A 139 -15.88 -15.90 -1.83
N ILE A 140 -14.76 -15.93 -2.53
CA ILE A 140 -13.42 -16.02 -1.93
C ILE A 140 -12.59 -14.84 -2.42
N SER A 141 -11.54 -14.47 -1.70
CA SER A 141 -10.60 -13.45 -2.11
C SER A 141 -9.50 -14.05 -2.97
N ILE A 142 -9.24 -13.45 -4.13
CA ILE A 142 -7.99 -13.66 -4.85
C ILE A 142 -6.97 -12.67 -4.30
N LEU A 143 -5.78 -13.17 -3.98
CA LEU A 143 -4.61 -12.38 -3.63
C LEU A 143 -3.65 -12.44 -4.81
N GLU A 144 -3.35 -11.30 -5.42
CA GLU A 144 -2.30 -11.15 -6.43
C GLU A 144 -1.07 -10.48 -5.81
N TYR A 145 0.03 -11.23 -5.74
CA TYR A 145 1.31 -10.77 -5.22
C TYR A 145 2.05 -9.93 -6.27
N PRO A 146 3.02 -9.08 -5.87
CA PRO A 146 3.77 -8.23 -6.80
C PRO A 146 4.56 -8.96 -7.89
N ASP A 147 4.88 -10.24 -7.68
CA ASP A 147 5.54 -11.11 -8.65
C ASP A 147 4.56 -11.77 -9.64
N GLY A 148 3.26 -11.54 -9.49
CA GLY A 148 2.18 -12.12 -10.29
C GLY A 148 1.69 -13.48 -9.79
N THR A 149 2.23 -13.99 -8.68
CA THR A 149 1.69 -15.20 -8.03
C THR A 149 0.26 -14.92 -7.56
N LEU A 150 -0.61 -15.93 -7.66
CA LEU A 150 -1.98 -15.86 -7.18
C LEU A 150 -2.21 -16.84 -6.03
N ALA A 151 -2.89 -16.40 -4.99
CA ALA A 151 -3.43 -17.24 -3.92
C ALA A 151 -4.94 -17.03 -3.75
N LEU A 152 -5.59 -18.01 -3.13
CA LEU A 152 -7.01 -17.97 -2.81
C LEU A 152 -7.16 -17.99 -1.29
N MET A 153 -7.91 -17.04 -0.76
CA MET A 153 -8.22 -16.92 0.66
C MET A 153 -9.74 -16.98 0.85
N ASN A 154 -10.21 -17.85 1.75
CA ASN A 154 -11.63 -18.04 2.06
C ASN A 154 -11.98 -17.47 3.44
#